data_AF-A0AAW2GWB7-F1
#
_entry.id   AF-A0AAW2GWB7-F1
#
_cell.length_a   1.000
_cell.length_b   1.000
_cell.length_c   1.000
_cell.angle_alpha   90.00
_cell.angle_beta   90.00
_cell.angle_gamma   90.00
#
_symmetry.space_group_name_H-M   'P 1'
#
loop_
_entity.id
_entity.type
_entity.pdbx_description
1 polymer ?
#
loop_
_entity_poly.entity_id
_entity_poly.type
_entity_poly.pdbx_seq_one_letter_code
_entity_poly.pdbx_strand_id
1 'polypeptide(L)'
;MSRFLYVVLILTTATVSLSVELIEVYKWKYVDFVWRNMEEKTNAINNNQYNPYSCALYDVDKAPDGRVFVTSVRDEGVPASLMTVSNQLGPGGPLLDPYPNWSWYSNENDCNYIISVYRVSILCNHIFVLDCGKIGETKVCPPKLLIFNLEDDMLVKSIEIPPNIAENESGVGLFVTPLAYDPSHCHDINDVTVFMADIEGYGLAIYNGKDFCRVESDFMNATNPNFTINDQSFYLEDGILGLTIINESKHQFFFLFIFNYLLIV
;
A
#
# COMPACT_ATOMS: atom_id res chain seq x y z
N MET A 1 -0.07 -55.88 18.90
CA MET A 1 -0.14 -55.51 17.46
C MET A 1 -1.14 -54.38 17.18
N SER A 2 -2.39 -54.46 17.62
CA SER A 2 -3.43 -53.44 17.34
C SER A 2 -3.09 -52.02 17.82
N ARG A 3 -2.49 -51.85 19.02
CA ARG A 3 -2.11 -50.53 19.56
C ARG A 3 -0.99 -49.80 18.79
N PHE A 4 -0.12 -50.54 18.10
CA PHE A 4 0.99 -49.96 17.33
C PHE A 4 0.52 -49.44 15.97
N LEU A 5 -0.49 -50.09 15.36
CA LEU A 5 -1.11 -49.62 14.11
C LEU A 5 -1.83 -48.26 14.29
N TYR A 6 -2.47 -48.02 15.44
CA TYR A 6 -3.13 -46.74 15.70
C TYR A 6 -2.15 -45.57 15.89
N VAL A 7 -0.98 -45.81 16.49
CA VAL A 7 0.05 -44.76 16.68
C VAL A 7 0.70 -44.37 15.34
N VAL A 8 0.91 -45.34 14.44
CA VAL A 8 1.41 -45.06 13.08
C VAL A 8 0.36 -44.33 12.25
N LEU A 9 -0.93 -44.68 12.37
CA LEU A 9 -2.01 -44.01 11.63
C LEU A 9 -2.15 -42.52 12.02
N ILE A 10 -2.00 -42.20 13.31
CA ILE A 10 -2.04 -40.81 13.84
C ILE A 10 -0.80 -40.01 13.41
N LEU A 11 0.36 -40.64 13.22
CA LEU A 11 1.54 -39.98 12.67
C LEU A 11 1.45 -39.74 11.14
N THR A 12 0.67 -40.55 10.42
CA THR A 12 0.48 -40.41 8.96
C THR A 12 -0.68 -39.50 8.57
N THR A 13 -1.60 -39.19 9.50
CA THR A 13 -2.61 -38.15 9.26
C THR A 13 -1.98 -36.78 9.44
N ALA A 14 -1.41 -36.30 8.34
CA ALA A 14 -1.45 -34.92 7.92
C ALA A 14 -0.56 -33.92 8.68
N THR A 15 0.76 -34.09 8.55
CA THR A 15 1.55 -32.96 8.02
C THR A 15 1.18 -32.77 6.54
N VAL A 16 -0.08 -32.39 6.27
CA VAL A 16 -0.36 -31.71 5.01
C VAL A 16 0.15 -30.31 5.28
N SER A 17 1.46 -30.13 5.10
CA SER A 17 1.98 -28.83 4.76
C SER A 17 1.19 -28.46 3.51
N LEU A 18 0.21 -27.58 3.65
CA LEU A 18 -0.36 -26.86 2.51
C LEU A 18 0.79 -26.02 1.97
N SER A 19 1.70 -26.64 1.23
CA SER A 19 2.61 -25.93 0.35
C SER A 19 1.72 -25.36 -0.73
N VAL A 20 1.24 -24.14 -0.50
CA VAL A 20 0.63 -23.34 -1.55
C VAL A 20 1.76 -23.05 -2.53
N GLU A 21 1.72 -23.69 -3.70
CA GLU A 21 2.63 -23.35 -4.78
C GLU A 21 2.20 -21.98 -5.31
N LEU A 22 3.00 -20.96 -5.03
CA LEU A 22 2.78 -19.62 -5.56
C LEU A 22 3.23 -19.62 -7.02
N ILE A 23 2.34 -19.16 -7.90
CA ILE A 23 2.66 -18.96 -9.32
C ILE A 23 3.22 -17.55 -9.46
N GLU A 24 4.45 -17.43 -9.95
CA GLU A 24 5.05 -16.15 -10.31
C GLU A 24 4.29 -15.56 -11.50
N VAL A 25 3.59 -14.44 -11.28
CA VAL A 25 2.86 -13.73 -12.35
C VAL A 25 3.73 -12.64 -12.97
N TYR A 26 4.46 -11.89 -12.13
CA TYR A 26 5.38 -10.84 -12.54
C TYR A 26 6.65 -10.89 -11.72
N LYS A 27 7.76 -10.45 -12.32
CA LYS A 27 9.08 -10.42 -11.70
C LYS A 27 9.85 -9.18 -12.15
N TRP A 28 10.57 -8.57 -11.20
CA TRP A 28 11.50 -7.48 -11.46
C TRP A 28 12.89 -7.76 -10.89
N LYS A 29 13.92 -7.49 -11.68
CA LYS A 29 15.30 -7.30 -11.20
C LYS A 29 15.51 -5.89 -10.65
N TYR A 30 14.86 -4.92 -11.27
CA TYR A 30 14.78 -3.52 -10.87
C TYR A 30 13.56 -2.89 -11.56
N VAL A 31 13.05 -1.81 -10.98
CA VAL A 31 11.90 -1.08 -11.53
C VAL A 31 12.36 -0.16 -12.67
N ASP A 32 11.58 -0.13 -13.75
CA ASP A 32 11.70 0.85 -14.83
C ASP A 32 10.30 1.24 -15.30
N PHE A 33 10.20 2.40 -15.93
CA PHE A 33 8.92 3.03 -16.22
C PHE A 33 8.62 3.10 -17.72
N VAL A 34 7.35 3.25 -18.06
CA VAL A 34 6.91 3.66 -19.39
C VAL A 34 7.18 5.16 -19.54
N TRP A 35 8.35 5.51 -20.07
CA TRP A 35 8.74 6.91 -20.32
C TRP A 35 8.07 7.46 -21.59
N ARG A 36 7.73 8.75 -21.63
CA ARG A 36 7.13 9.35 -22.85
C ARG A 36 8.12 9.35 -24.00
N ASN A 37 9.41 9.49 -23.69
CA ASN A 37 10.52 9.35 -24.62
C ASN A 37 11.83 9.07 -23.86
N MET A 38 12.87 8.67 -24.59
CA MET A 38 14.18 8.35 -24.01
C MET A 38 14.93 9.58 -23.46
N GLU A 39 14.61 10.78 -23.95
CA GLU A 39 15.21 12.03 -23.46
C GLU A 39 14.72 12.32 -22.03
N GLU A 40 13.42 12.16 -21.75
CA GLU A 40 12.84 12.29 -20.41
C GLU A 40 13.48 11.34 -19.42
N LYS A 41 13.65 10.06 -19.80
CA LYS A 41 14.38 9.07 -18.99
C LYS A 41 15.82 9.51 -18.70
N THR A 42 16.53 9.93 -19.74
CA THR A 42 17.94 10.34 -19.63
C THR A 42 18.09 11.55 -18.73
N ASN A 43 17.19 12.53 -18.85
CA ASN A 43 17.15 13.71 -18.00
C ASN A 43 16.84 13.35 -16.55
N ALA A 44 15.86 12.47 -16.31
CA ALA A 44 15.52 12.00 -14.96
C ALA A 44 16.71 11.30 -14.28
N ILE A 45 17.47 10.48 -15.02
CA ILE A 45 18.71 9.85 -14.50
C ILE A 45 19.77 10.91 -14.20
N ASN A 46 20.04 11.81 -15.15
CA ASN A 46 21.08 12.84 -14.99
C ASN A 46 20.79 13.82 -13.85
N ASN A 47 19.50 14.03 -13.54
CA ASN A 47 19.05 14.91 -12.45
C ASN A 47 18.79 14.15 -11.13
N ASN A 48 19.19 12.88 -11.01
CA ASN A 48 18.94 12.01 -9.85
C ASN A 48 17.45 11.85 -9.47
N GLN A 49 16.54 12.14 -10.40
CA GLN A 49 15.09 11.95 -10.21
C GLN A 49 14.68 10.50 -10.43
N TYR A 50 15.52 9.71 -11.12
CA TYR A 50 15.30 8.29 -11.33
C TYR A 50 16.58 7.49 -11.14
N ASN A 51 16.53 6.53 -10.23
CA ASN A 51 17.53 5.49 -10.04
C ASN A 51 16.81 4.12 -9.94
N PRO A 52 17.06 3.17 -10.86
CA PRO A 52 16.39 1.87 -10.86
C PRO A 52 16.61 1.05 -9.57
N TYR A 53 17.68 1.32 -8.83
CA TYR A 53 17.99 0.61 -7.58
C TYR A 53 17.40 1.28 -6.32
N SER A 54 16.82 2.48 -6.44
CA SER A 54 16.15 3.16 -5.33
C SER A 54 14.68 2.77 -5.19
N CYS A 55 14.07 2.20 -6.23
CA CYS A 55 12.64 1.90 -6.24
C CYS A 55 12.36 0.57 -5.54
N ALA A 56 11.68 0.62 -4.40
CA ALA A 56 11.13 -0.55 -3.71
C ALA A 56 9.60 -0.58 -3.86
N LEU A 57 9.05 -1.75 -4.21
CA LEU A 57 7.60 -1.90 -4.35
C LEU A 57 6.98 -2.30 -3.01
N TYR A 58 5.92 -1.58 -2.59
CA TYR A 58 5.33 -1.72 -1.25
C TYR A 58 3.97 -2.42 -1.24
N ASP A 59 3.16 -2.21 -2.27
CA ASP A 59 1.81 -2.74 -2.37
C ASP A 59 1.49 -3.26 -3.76
N VAL A 60 0.49 -4.15 -3.82
CA VAL A 60 -0.10 -4.63 -5.06
C VAL A 60 -1.60 -4.86 -4.87
N ASP A 61 -2.41 -4.30 -5.77
CA ASP A 61 -3.85 -4.56 -5.81
C ASP A 61 -4.31 -4.75 -7.26
N LYS A 62 -5.39 -5.51 -7.47
CA LYS A 62 -5.90 -5.82 -8.80
C LYS A 62 -7.29 -5.23 -9.00
N ALA A 63 -7.41 -4.34 -9.97
CA ALA A 63 -8.67 -3.75 -10.36
C ALA A 63 -9.61 -4.74 -11.08
N PRO A 64 -10.94 -4.51 -11.05
CA PRO A 64 -11.92 -5.35 -11.74
C PRO A 64 -11.71 -5.46 -13.25
N ASP A 65 -11.15 -4.42 -13.88
CA ASP A 65 -10.80 -4.39 -15.30
C ASP A 65 -9.54 -5.19 -15.66
N GLY A 66 -8.86 -5.76 -14.65
CA GLY A 66 -7.69 -6.61 -14.80
C GLY A 66 -6.36 -5.88 -14.64
N ARG A 67 -6.33 -4.55 -14.52
CA ARG A 67 -5.09 -3.81 -14.24
C ARG A 67 -4.54 -4.20 -12.86
N VAL A 68 -3.22 -4.30 -12.78
CA VAL A 68 -2.50 -4.55 -11.52
C VAL A 68 -1.81 -3.26 -11.12
N PHE A 69 -2.23 -2.71 -9.99
CA PHE A 69 -1.66 -1.53 -9.38
C PHE A 69 -0.50 -1.94 -8.48
N VAL A 70 0.55 -1.14 -8.50
CA VAL A 70 1.73 -1.29 -7.65
C VAL A 70 2.17 0.06 -7.13
N THR A 71 2.68 0.12 -5.91
CA THR A 71 3.15 1.35 -5.29
C THR A 71 4.65 1.33 -5.01
N SER A 72 5.26 2.50 -5.00
CA SER A 72 6.63 2.72 -4.52
C SER A 72 6.66 4.01 -3.71
N VAL A 73 7.15 3.98 -2.48
CA VAL A 73 7.28 5.20 -1.68
C VAL A 73 8.30 6.13 -2.35
N ARG A 74 7.98 7.42 -2.48
CA ARG A 74 8.90 8.39 -3.07
C ARG A 74 10.04 8.74 -2.12
N ASP A 75 11.23 8.66 -2.68
CA ASP A 75 12.49 9.09 -2.09
C ASP A 75 13.44 9.51 -3.24
N GLU A 76 14.69 9.80 -2.94
CA GLU A 76 15.72 10.10 -3.94
C GLU A 76 15.81 8.99 -5.01
N GLY A 77 15.58 9.39 -6.27
CA GLY A 77 15.59 8.47 -7.40
C GLY A 77 14.28 7.70 -7.64
N VAL A 78 13.19 8.00 -6.94
CA VAL A 78 11.86 7.39 -7.16
C VAL A 78 10.90 8.41 -7.79
N PRO A 79 10.65 8.33 -9.12
CA PRO A 79 9.95 9.39 -9.84
C PRO A 79 8.42 9.33 -9.73
N ALA A 80 7.83 8.17 -9.42
CA ALA A 80 6.39 7.98 -9.30
C ALA A 80 6.06 6.99 -8.19
N SER A 81 4.87 7.13 -7.61
CA SER A 81 4.49 6.39 -6.40
C SER A 81 3.34 5.41 -6.54
N LEU A 82 2.47 5.63 -7.53
CA LEU A 82 1.37 4.76 -7.87
C LEU A 82 1.44 4.48 -9.37
N MET A 83 1.48 3.20 -9.73
CA MET A 83 1.67 2.77 -11.10
C MET A 83 0.79 1.56 -11.40
N THR A 84 0.63 1.27 -12.69
CA THR A 84 0.08 0.00 -13.18
C THR A 84 1.14 -0.81 -13.90
N VAL A 85 1.03 -2.14 -13.85
CA VAL A 85 1.90 -3.03 -14.62
C VAL A 85 1.52 -2.96 -16.10
N SER A 86 2.45 -2.53 -16.94
CA SER A 86 2.23 -2.47 -18.39
C SER A 86 2.56 -3.79 -19.09
N ASN A 87 2.13 -3.92 -20.35
CA ASN A 87 2.51 -5.04 -21.22
C ASN A 87 3.90 -4.85 -21.87
N GLN A 88 4.56 -3.71 -21.65
CA GLN A 88 5.90 -3.46 -22.20
C GLN A 88 6.95 -4.12 -21.31
N LEU A 89 7.99 -4.70 -21.92
CA LEU A 89 9.08 -5.36 -21.20
C LEU A 89 10.38 -4.57 -21.33
N GLY A 90 11.01 -4.29 -20.20
CA GLY A 90 12.37 -3.80 -20.10
C GLY A 90 13.35 -4.88 -19.66
N PRO A 91 14.66 -4.57 -19.58
CA PRO A 91 15.67 -5.54 -19.14
C PRO A 91 15.51 -5.95 -17.66
N GLY A 92 14.84 -5.12 -16.87
CA GLY A 92 14.52 -5.37 -15.47
C GLY A 92 13.25 -6.17 -15.24
N GLY A 93 12.29 -6.20 -16.17
CA GLY A 93 10.95 -6.77 -15.98
C GLY A 93 9.90 -5.98 -16.76
N PRO A 94 8.59 -6.23 -16.52
CA PRO A 94 7.52 -5.40 -17.06
C PRO A 94 7.70 -3.92 -16.67
N LEU A 95 7.50 -2.99 -17.60
CA LEU A 95 7.59 -1.56 -17.29
C LEU A 95 6.36 -1.12 -16.48
N LEU A 96 6.55 -0.20 -15.56
CA LEU A 96 5.47 0.38 -14.76
C LEU A 96 4.99 1.69 -15.39
N ASP A 97 3.68 1.84 -15.57
CA ASP A 97 3.07 3.05 -16.12
C ASP A 97 2.47 3.88 -14.98
N PRO A 98 2.96 5.11 -14.72
CA PRO A 98 2.44 5.95 -13.64
C PRO A 98 0.96 6.22 -13.78
N TYR A 99 0.24 6.18 -12.67
CA TYR A 99 -1.21 6.32 -12.65
C TYR A 99 -1.64 7.66 -12.01
N PRO A 100 -2.68 8.33 -12.56
CA PRO A 100 -3.31 8.06 -13.87
C PRO A 100 -2.36 8.27 -15.07
N ASN A 101 -1.38 9.15 -14.92
CA ASN A 101 -0.31 9.39 -15.89
C ASN A 101 0.76 10.31 -15.27
N TRP A 102 1.88 10.51 -15.97
CA TRP A 102 2.99 11.37 -15.56
C TRP A 102 2.63 12.81 -15.16
N SER A 103 1.49 13.38 -15.59
CA SER A 103 1.09 14.73 -15.15
C SER A 103 0.88 14.81 -13.64
N TRP A 104 0.56 13.69 -13.00
CA TRP A 104 0.39 13.57 -11.55
C TRP A 104 1.68 13.57 -10.74
N TYR A 105 2.84 13.64 -11.42
CA TYR A 105 4.19 13.66 -10.82
C TYR A 105 5.06 14.80 -11.35
N SER A 106 4.51 15.71 -12.15
CA SER A 106 5.29 16.72 -12.87
C SER A 106 5.50 18.03 -12.10
N ASN A 107 4.81 18.26 -10.97
CA ASN A 107 4.92 19.50 -10.20
C ASN A 107 4.65 19.27 -8.70
N GLU A 108 5.68 19.17 -7.88
CA GLU A 108 5.54 18.84 -6.45
C GLU A 108 5.18 20.04 -5.57
N ASN A 109 5.26 21.26 -6.11
CA ASN A 109 5.05 22.48 -5.33
C ASN A 109 3.57 22.82 -5.10
N ASP A 110 2.67 22.13 -5.79
CA ASP A 110 1.24 22.28 -5.62
C ASP A 110 0.67 20.97 -5.07
N CYS A 111 0.10 21.00 -3.86
CA CYS A 111 -0.33 19.78 -3.15
C CYS A 111 -1.56 19.08 -3.76
N ASN A 112 -1.94 19.47 -4.98
CA ASN A 112 -2.97 18.86 -5.82
C ASN A 112 -2.55 17.55 -6.50
N TYR A 113 -1.26 17.18 -6.49
CA TYR A 113 -0.71 15.98 -7.14
C TYR A 113 -0.45 14.83 -6.16
N ILE A 114 -0.09 13.63 -6.65
CA ILE A 114 0.28 12.51 -5.78
C ILE A 114 1.72 12.72 -5.31
N ILE A 115 1.91 12.85 -3.99
CA ILE A 115 3.23 12.93 -3.40
C ILE A 115 3.75 11.52 -3.16
N SER A 116 3.29 10.77 -2.17
CA SER A 116 3.85 9.46 -1.87
C SER A 116 2.84 8.52 -1.23
N VAL A 117 2.76 7.31 -1.75
CA VAL A 117 1.72 6.32 -1.46
C VAL A 117 2.39 5.02 -1.06
N TYR A 118 2.09 4.54 0.14
CA TYR A 118 2.55 3.23 0.60
C TYR A 118 1.63 2.13 0.07
N ARG A 119 0.32 2.25 0.31
CA ARG A 119 -0.69 1.26 -0.07
C ARG A 119 -1.96 1.92 -0.59
N VAL A 120 -2.72 1.14 -1.33
CA VAL A 120 -4.02 1.52 -1.89
C VAL A 120 -5.11 0.54 -1.44
N SER A 121 -6.36 0.92 -1.66
CA SER A 121 -7.48 0.00 -1.51
C SER A 121 -8.40 0.15 -2.72
N ILE A 122 -8.74 -0.95 -3.38
CA ILE A 122 -9.71 -0.94 -4.49
C ILE A 122 -11.06 -1.47 -3.99
N LEU A 123 -12.11 -0.67 -4.17
CA LEU A 123 -13.48 -1.05 -3.82
C LEU A 123 -14.46 -0.37 -4.79
N CYS A 124 -15.48 -1.09 -5.24
CA CYS A 124 -16.56 -0.55 -6.09
C CYS A 124 -16.06 0.15 -7.37
N ASN A 125 -15.06 -0.39 -8.06
CA ASN A 125 -14.41 0.22 -9.22
C ASN A 125 -13.80 1.62 -8.95
N HIS A 126 -13.45 1.88 -7.70
CA HIS A 126 -12.70 3.06 -7.29
C HIS A 126 -11.42 2.64 -6.60
N ILE A 127 -10.37 3.43 -6.77
CA ILE A 127 -9.12 3.29 -6.03
C ILE A 127 -9.01 4.40 -5.01
N PHE A 128 -8.76 4.00 -3.76
CA PHE A 128 -8.55 4.86 -2.61
C PHE A 128 -7.05 4.95 -2.38
N VAL A 129 -6.50 6.13 -2.60
CA VAL A 129 -5.07 6.41 -2.58
C VAL A 129 -4.78 7.27 -1.35
N LEU A 130 -4.04 6.69 -0.40
CA LEU A 130 -3.62 7.37 0.82
C LEU A 130 -2.24 7.97 0.60
N ASP A 131 -2.21 9.25 0.28
CA ASP A 131 -0.99 10.02 0.07
C ASP A 131 -0.50 10.56 1.42
N CYS A 132 0.70 10.16 1.84
CA CYS A 132 1.28 10.57 3.11
C CYS A 132 1.89 11.97 3.08
N GLY A 133 2.09 12.56 1.90
CA GLY A 133 2.64 13.90 1.74
C GLY A 133 4.15 14.04 2.03
N LYS A 134 4.87 12.94 2.25
CA LYS A 134 6.33 12.94 2.49
C LYS A 134 7.12 12.43 1.26
N ILE A 135 8.30 12.99 1.02
CA ILE A 135 9.33 12.42 0.14
C ILE A 135 10.55 12.12 1.02
N GLY A 136 10.89 10.83 1.16
CA GLY A 136 11.74 10.37 2.26
C GLY A 136 11.17 10.86 3.60
N GLU A 137 12.01 11.49 4.42
CA GLU A 137 11.60 12.09 5.70
C GLU A 137 11.03 13.52 5.59
N THR A 138 11.06 14.11 4.38
CA THR A 138 10.67 15.51 4.21
C THR A 138 9.16 15.63 4.00
N LYS A 139 8.46 16.32 4.90
CA LYS A 139 7.04 16.69 4.73
C LYS A 139 6.92 17.76 3.63
N VAL A 140 6.39 17.38 2.48
CA VAL A 140 6.19 18.26 1.30
C VAL A 140 4.77 18.83 1.31
N CYS A 141 3.78 18.01 1.63
CA CYS A 141 2.36 18.38 1.66
C CYS A 141 1.64 17.81 2.88
N PRO A 142 0.46 18.35 3.24
CA PRO A 142 -0.45 17.65 4.12
C PRO A 142 -0.84 16.27 3.54
N PRO A 143 -1.04 15.24 4.38
CA PRO A 143 -1.55 13.97 3.92
C PRO A 143 -2.98 14.11 3.39
N LYS A 144 -3.32 13.30 2.39
CA LYS A 144 -4.63 13.37 1.75
C LYS A 144 -5.12 12.00 1.28
N LEU A 145 -6.45 11.86 1.27
CA LEU A 145 -7.14 10.75 0.65
C LEU A 145 -7.64 11.17 -0.72
N LEU A 146 -7.11 10.54 -1.77
CA LEU A 146 -7.57 10.71 -3.15
C LEU A 146 -8.43 9.52 -3.54
N ILE A 147 -9.53 9.78 -4.24
CA ILE A 147 -10.43 8.75 -4.75
C ILE A 147 -10.54 8.94 -6.25
N PHE A 148 -10.15 7.93 -7.01
CA PHE A 148 -10.29 7.91 -8.47
C PHE A 148 -11.32 6.87 -8.89
N ASN A 149 -12.10 7.20 -9.92
CA ASN A 149 -12.93 6.23 -10.62
C ASN A 149 -12.03 5.46 -11.59
N LEU A 150 -12.04 4.13 -11.52
CA LEU A 150 -11.23 3.27 -12.39
C LEU A 150 -11.84 3.07 -13.78
N GLU A 151 -13.08 3.51 -14.03
CA GLU A 151 -13.70 3.43 -15.36
C GLU A 151 -13.04 4.42 -16.35
N ASP A 152 -12.76 5.64 -15.88
CA ASP A 152 -12.24 6.74 -16.70
C ASP A 152 -10.95 7.37 -16.13
N ASP A 153 -10.41 6.79 -15.06
CA ASP A 153 -9.22 7.24 -14.33
C ASP A 153 -9.29 8.69 -13.82
N MET A 154 -10.51 9.20 -13.64
CA MET A 154 -10.76 10.57 -13.20
C MET A 154 -10.78 10.67 -11.67
N LEU A 155 -10.20 11.76 -11.16
CA LEU A 155 -10.31 12.11 -9.74
C LEU A 155 -11.76 12.44 -9.40
N VAL A 156 -12.33 11.69 -8.46
CA VAL A 156 -13.68 11.91 -7.91
C VAL A 156 -13.61 12.83 -6.70
N LYS A 157 -12.64 12.60 -5.80
CA LYS A 157 -12.53 13.34 -4.53
C LYS A 157 -11.07 13.48 -4.12
N SER A 158 -10.72 14.66 -3.62
CA SER A 158 -9.47 14.93 -2.92
C SER A 158 -9.82 15.49 -1.55
N ILE A 159 -9.35 14.81 -0.50
CA ILE A 159 -9.69 15.15 0.88
C ILE A 159 -8.39 15.32 1.64
N GLU A 160 -8.05 16.57 1.98
CA GLU A 160 -6.96 16.85 2.92
C GLU A 160 -7.34 16.33 4.30
N ILE A 161 -6.44 15.57 4.94
CA ILE A 161 -6.66 15.01 6.28
C ILE A 161 -6.17 16.04 7.31
N PRO A 162 -7.04 16.52 8.21
CA PRO A 162 -6.66 17.54 9.20
C PRO A 162 -5.50 17.09 10.09
N PRO A 163 -4.59 17.98 10.53
CA PRO A 163 -3.45 17.62 11.37
C PRO A 163 -3.83 16.86 12.65
N ASN A 164 -4.92 17.24 13.31
CA ASN A 164 -5.42 16.56 14.52
C ASN A 164 -5.98 15.14 14.28
N ILE A 165 -6.09 14.73 13.02
CA ILE A 165 -6.44 13.36 12.60
C ILE A 165 -5.19 12.64 12.09
N ALA A 166 -4.33 13.35 11.36
CA ALA A 166 -3.12 12.83 10.77
C ALA A 166 -1.99 12.55 11.77
N GLU A 167 -1.98 13.26 12.89
CA GLU A 167 -0.90 13.22 13.86
C GLU A 167 -1.46 12.87 15.25
N ASN A 168 -0.64 12.22 16.07
CA ASN A 168 -0.93 12.01 17.49
C ASN A 168 -0.76 13.31 18.29
N GLU A 169 -0.99 13.26 19.62
CA GLU A 169 -0.84 14.43 20.50
C GLU A 169 0.56 15.07 20.48
N SER A 170 1.59 14.33 20.05
CA SER A 170 2.97 14.82 19.92
C SER A 170 3.28 15.40 18.54
N GLY A 171 2.31 15.46 17.61
CA GLY A 171 2.50 15.98 16.26
C GLY A 171 3.22 15.00 15.32
N VAL A 172 3.19 13.70 15.61
CA VAL A 172 3.85 12.65 14.83
C VAL A 172 2.80 11.79 14.13
N GLY A 173 3.05 11.46 12.85
CA GLY A 173 2.18 10.61 12.06
C GLY A 173 2.73 10.28 10.68
N LEU A 174 2.42 9.08 10.21
CA LEU A 174 2.72 8.55 8.88
C LEU A 174 1.64 7.55 8.47
N PHE A 175 0.70 8.01 7.64
CA PHE A 175 -0.33 7.18 7.06
C PHE A 175 0.24 6.24 5.98
N VAL A 176 -0.06 4.95 6.10
CA VAL A 176 0.50 3.94 5.19
C VAL A 176 -0.48 2.93 4.62
N THR A 177 -1.64 2.70 5.26
CA THR A 177 -2.58 1.67 4.81
C THR A 177 -4.01 2.18 4.82
N PRO A 178 -4.62 2.45 3.66
CA PRO A 178 -6.06 2.61 3.55
C PRO A 178 -6.77 1.26 3.47
N LEU A 179 -7.99 1.20 3.98
CA LEU A 179 -8.90 0.08 3.82
C LEU A 179 -10.31 0.65 3.62
N ALA A 180 -10.78 0.62 2.38
CA ALA A 180 -12.13 1.03 2.03
C ALA A 180 -13.14 -0.07 2.42
N TYR A 181 -14.26 0.36 2.97
CA TYR A 181 -15.36 -0.50 3.38
C TYR A 181 -16.70 0.14 3.03
N ASP A 182 -17.54 -0.60 2.33
CA ASP A 182 -18.87 -0.16 1.97
C ASP A 182 -19.94 -1.20 2.36
N PRO A 183 -20.75 -0.93 3.40
CA PRO A 183 -21.85 -1.82 3.77
C PRO A 183 -23.01 -1.79 2.77
N SER A 184 -23.11 -0.77 1.91
CA SER A 184 -24.19 -0.58 0.94
C SER A 184 -24.05 -1.45 -0.32
N HIS A 185 -22.92 -2.15 -0.47
CA HIS A 185 -22.57 -2.98 -1.63
C HIS A 185 -22.54 -2.19 -2.94
N CYS A 186 -21.79 -1.08 -2.95
CA CYS A 186 -21.52 -0.23 -4.10
C CYS A 186 -22.74 0.53 -4.64
N HIS A 187 -23.73 0.84 -3.79
CA HIS A 187 -24.86 1.67 -4.20
C HIS A 187 -24.51 3.16 -4.21
N ASP A 188 -23.78 3.65 -3.20
CA ASP A 188 -23.32 5.03 -3.14
C ASP A 188 -21.87 5.09 -2.62
N ILE A 189 -20.94 5.49 -3.49
CA ILE A 189 -19.52 5.62 -3.14
C ILE A 189 -19.29 6.72 -2.09
N ASN A 190 -20.24 7.65 -1.91
CA ASN A 190 -20.13 8.71 -0.91
C ASN A 190 -20.28 8.19 0.52
N ASP A 191 -20.87 7.00 0.71
CA ASP A 191 -21.08 6.37 2.02
C ASP A 191 -19.95 5.40 2.42
N VAL A 192 -18.89 5.31 1.60
CA VAL A 192 -17.75 4.45 1.89
C VAL A 192 -17.01 4.97 3.13
N THR A 193 -16.76 4.05 4.06
CA THR A 193 -15.89 4.28 5.20
C THR A 193 -14.47 3.85 4.84
N VAL A 194 -13.49 4.70 5.10
CA VAL A 194 -12.07 4.40 4.87
C VAL A 194 -11.34 4.42 6.20
N PHE A 195 -10.75 3.28 6.55
CA PHE A 195 -9.85 3.14 7.68
C PHE A 195 -8.42 3.40 7.21
N MET A 196 -7.63 4.15 7.96
CA MET A 196 -6.29 4.59 7.57
C MET A 196 -5.33 4.37 8.74
N ALA A 197 -4.41 3.43 8.59
CA ALA A 197 -3.43 3.10 9.61
C ALA A 197 -2.27 4.09 9.60
N ASP A 198 -1.91 4.56 10.80
CA ASP A 198 -0.80 5.47 11.06
C ASP A 198 0.28 4.77 11.90
N ILE A 199 1.40 4.46 11.26
CA ILE A 199 2.47 3.66 11.87
C ILE A 199 3.38 4.44 12.81
N GLU A 200 3.57 5.74 12.60
CA GLU A 200 4.43 6.57 13.46
C GLU A 200 3.62 7.21 14.60
N GLY A 201 2.36 7.55 14.36
CA GLY A 201 1.47 8.12 15.36
C GLY A 201 0.68 7.09 16.16
N TYR A 202 0.80 5.80 15.82
CA TYR A 202 0.15 4.67 16.50
C TYR A 202 -1.37 4.80 16.62
N GLY A 203 -2.01 5.19 15.52
CA GLY A 203 -3.44 5.46 15.49
C GLY A 203 -4.14 4.93 14.25
N LEU A 204 -5.46 4.91 14.34
CA LEU A 204 -6.35 4.59 13.23
C LEU A 204 -7.23 5.81 12.94
N ALA A 205 -7.03 6.43 11.79
CA ALA A 205 -7.95 7.43 11.30
C ALA A 205 -9.09 6.77 10.51
N ILE A 206 -10.28 7.33 10.62
CA ILE A 206 -11.51 6.83 10.01
C ILE A 206 -12.16 8.00 9.30
N TYR A 207 -12.41 7.85 8.00
CA TYR A 207 -13.23 8.74 7.22
C TYR A 207 -14.55 8.06 6.88
N ASN A 208 -15.70 8.68 7.19
CA ASN A 208 -17.02 8.06 6.98
C ASN A 208 -17.80 8.64 5.77
N GLY A 209 -17.10 9.21 4.80
CA GLY A 209 -17.72 9.91 3.66
C GLY A 209 -17.99 11.40 3.90
N LYS A 210 -17.98 11.83 5.17
CA LYS A 210 -18.25 13.22 5.57
C LYS A 210 -17.21 13.78 6.55
N ASP A 211 -17.01 13.11 7.66
CA ASP A 211 -16.21 13.56 8.79
C ASP A 211 -15.07 12.57 9.08
N PHE A 212 -14.11 13.03 9.89
CA PHE A 212 -12.99 12.23 10.35
C PHE A 212 -13.08 11.92 11.86
N CYS A 213 -12.57 10.77 12.25
CA CYS A 213 -12.30 10.41 13.64
C CYS A 213 -10.93 9.74 13.72
N ARG A 214 -10.22 9.92 14.83
CA ARG A 214 -8.98 9.21 15.15
C ARG A 214 -9.22 8.36 16.39
N VAL A 215 -8.79 7.10 16.32
CA VAL A 215 -8.83 6.14 17.42
C VAL A 215 -7.41 5.74 17.76
N GLU A 216 -7.05 5.78 19.03
CA GLU A 216 -5.76 5.35 19.54
C GLU A 216 -5.94 4.32 20.65
N SER A 217 -5.00 3.41 20.77
CA SER A 217 -4.99 2.38 21.80
C SER A 217 -3.57 1.87 22.00
N ASP A 218 -3.21 1.47 23.23
CA ASP A 218 -1.91 0.85 23.52
C ASP A 218 -1.63 -0.40 22.65
N PHE A 219 -2.67 -1.06 22.13
CA PHE A 219 -2.55 -2.20 21.21
C PHE A 219 -2.12 -1.81 19.78
N MET A 220 -2.07 -0.51 19.46
CA MET A 220 -1.60 0.02 18.17
C MET A 220 -0.13 0.41 18.20
N ASN A 221 0.52 0.38 19.36
CA ASN A 221 1.94 0.71 19.52
C ASN A 221 2.83 -0.42 19.00
N ALA A 222 4.05 -0.08 18.58
CA ALA A 222 5.08 -1.06 18.26
C ALA A 222 5.40 -1.93 19.49
N THR A 223 5.33 -3.26 19.34
CA THR A 223 5.64 -4.19 20.44
C THR A 223 7.02 -4.84 20.32
N ASN A 224 7.46 -5.12 19.09
CA ASN A 224 8.71 -5.85 18.81
C ASN A 224 9.39 -5.24 17.58
N PRO A 225 10.24 -4.21 17.75
CA PRO A 225 10.77 -3.45 16.62
C PRO A 225 12.01 -4.08 15.96
N ASN A 226 12.59 -5.13 16.56
CA ASN A 226 13.77 -5.79 15.99
C ASN A 226 13.35 -6.94 15.08
N PHE A 227 13.75 -6.87 13.82
CA PHE A 227 13.47 -7.88 12.81
C PHE A 227 14.78 -8.51 12.32
N THR A 228 14.75 -9.80 12.01
CA THR A 228 15.87 -10.51 11.38
C THR A 228 15.36 -11.28 10.17
N ILE A 229 15.90 -10.98 8.99
CA ILE A 229 15.58 -11.65 7.72
C ILE A 229 16.90 -12.04 7.05
N ASN A 230 17.05 -13.31 6.66
CA ASN A 230 18.28 -13.83 6.04
C ASN A 230 19.56 -13.43 6.80
N ASP A 231 19.56 -13.62 8.12
CA ASP A 231 20.64 -13.26 9.05
C ASP A 231 21.01 -11.75 9.12
N GLN A 232 20.24 -10.88 8.46
CA GLN A 232 20.36 -9.44 8.58
C GLN A 232 19.33 -8.91 9.57
N SER A 233 19.78 -8.13 10.55
CA SER A 233 18.90 -7.55 11.56
C SER A 233 18.73 -6.05 11.34
N PHE A 234 17.51 -5.57 11.51
CA PHE A 234 17.14 -4.16 11.38
C PHE A 234 16.06 -3.78 12.40
N TYR A 235 15.90 -2.48 12.62
CA TYR A 235 14.98 -1.91 13.60
C TYR A 235 13.88 -1.12 12.87
N LEU A 236 12.62 -1.43 13.13
CA LEU A 236 11.45 -0.70 12.67
C LEU A 236 10.45 -0.57 13.82
N GLU A 237 10.21 0.65 14.28
CA GLU A 237 9.28 0.94 15.38
C GLU A 237 7.89 1.31 14.85
N ASP A 238 7.39 0.50 13.92
CA ASP A 238 6.08 0.74 13.30
C ASP A 238 4.96 0.18 14.19
N GLY A 239 3.91 0.97 14.38
CA GLY A 239 2.70 0.55 15.07
C GLY A 239 1.71 -0.20 14.17
N ILE A 240 0.43 0.17 14.28
CA ILE A 240 -0.65 -0.36 13.44
C ILE A 240 -0.35 -0.17 11.95
N LEU A 241 -0.27 -1.28 11.20
CA LEU A 241 0.16 -1.31 9.80
C LEU A 241 -0.89 -1.97 8.89
N GLY A 242 -1.07 -3.30 9.00
CA GLY A 242 -1.95 -4.05 8.10
C GLY A 242 -3.40 -4.07 8.59
N LEU A 243 -4.35 -3.74 7.72
CA LEU A 243 -5.77 -3.75 8.02
C LEU A 243 -6.48 -4.79 7.15
N THR A 244 -7.43 -5.51 7.73
CA THR A 244 -8.33 -6.37 6.96
C THR A 244 -9.70 -6.47 7.62
N ILE A 245 -10.71 -6.82 6.82
CA ILE A 245 -12.09 -7.03 7.27
C ILE A 245 -12.41 -8.50 7.15
N ILE A 246 -12.70 -9.12 8.28
CA ILE A 246 -13.20 -10.50 8.32
C ILE A 246 -14.71 -10.44 8.50
N ASN A 247 -15.46 -10.89 7.49
CA ASN A 247 -16.91 -10.90 7.55
C ASN A 247 -17.43 -12.19 8.23
N GLU A 248 -17.27 -12.28 9.55
CA GLU A 248 -17.91 -13.33 10.35
C GLU A 248 -19.23 -12.82 10.96
N SER A 249 -20.28 -12.84 10.13
CA SER A 249 -21.73 -12.91 10.44
C SER A 249 -22.37 -12.24 11.67
N LYS A 250 -21.68 -11.41 12.47
CA LYS A 250 -22.22 -10.49 13.51
C LYS A 250 -21.16 -9.71 14.30
N HIS A 251 -19.86 -9.98 14.16
CA HIS A 251 -18.81 -9.18 14.80
C HIS A 251 -17.70 -8.89 13.79
N GLN A 252 -17.45 -7.61 13.54
CA GLN A 252 -16.32 -7.17 12.73
C GLN A 252 -15.09 -7.13 13.62
N PHE A 253 -14.14 -8.02 13.33
CA PHE A 253 -12.81 -7.96 13.92
C PHE A 253 -11.88 -7.28 12.91
N PHE A 254 -11.30 -6.15 13.32
CA PHE A 254 -10.10 -5.62 12.67
C PHE A 254 -8.95 -6.49 13.15
N PHE A 255 -8.45 -7.35 12.27
CA PHE A 255 -7.19 -8.04 12.52
C PHE A 255 -6.05 -7.20 11.96
N LEU A 256 -5.15 -6.81 12.86
CA LEU A 256 -3.82 -6.34 12.53
C LEU A 256 -3.03 -7.54 11.99
N PHE A 257 -2.91 -7.65 10.68
CA PHE A 257 -1.96 -8.59 10.09
C PHE A 257 -0.64 -7.86 9.82
N ILE A 258 0.39 -8.15 10.61
CA ILE A 258 1.77 -7.95 10.20
C ILE A 258 2.13 -9.12 9.29
N PHE A 259 1.67 -9.11 8.03
CA PHE A 259 2.25 -10.00 7.03
C PHE A 259 3.57 -9.39 6.57
N ASN A 260 4.66 -9.96 7.05
CA ASN A 260 6.03 -9.61 6.68
C ASN A 260 6.46 -10.25 5.34
N TYR A 261 5.52 -10.46 4.42
CA TYR A 261 5.82 -11.05 3.11
C TYR A 261 4.91 -10.45 2.04
N LEU A 262 5.32 -9.29 1.52
CA LEU A 262 5.34 -9.17 0.07
C LEU A 262 6.60 -9.91 -0.37
N LEU A 263 6.48 -11.20 -0.65
CA LEU A 263 7.58 -12.00 -1.17
C LEU A 263 7.73 -11.63 -2.65
N ILE A 264 8.38 -10.49 -2.90
CA ILE A 264 8.96 -10.20 -4.21
C ILE A 264 10.20 -11.10 -4.32
N VAL A 265 10.06 -12.20 -5.04
CA VAL A 265 11.18 -13.09 -5.43
C VAL A 265 11.82 -12.59 -6.73
#